data_AF-A0A3B8LGJ0-F1
#
_entry.id   AF-A0A3B8LGJ0-F1
#
_cell.length_a   1.000
_cell.length_b   1.000
_cell.length_c   1.000
_cell.angle_alpha   90.00
_cell.angle_beta   90.00
_cell.angle_gamma   90.00
#
_symmetry.space_group_name_H-M   'P 1'
#
loop_
_entity.id
_entity.type
_entity.pdbx_description
1 polymer ?
#
loop_
_entity_poly.entity_id
_entity_poly.type
_entity_poly.pdbx_seq_one_letter_code
_entity_poly.pdbx_strand_id
1 'polypeptide(L)'
;WSYAYNNTSLYDAYWSVIPIVITIALLITSWPLQGPLLRALLVSGCILWWGVRLTYNWARGWGGLAHQDWRYVNLQKSTGPFYWIVSLLGLHLFPTVLVFLGMLSVYTAIYKGTRPMNLLDLLALTVTVGAILVETIADKQLHTFVRNRKDPLAILDRGLWGQSRHPNYFGECTFWWGMCLFSLAAAPKEYIVLVGPIAMTCLFYFVSIPMIDKRMLKKRPHYEQLMKEIPAMFPHPPGFRK
;
A
#
# COMPACT_ATOMS: atom_id res chain seq x y z
N TRP A 1 13.99 3.36 17.65
CA TRP A 1 14.89 2.85 16.59
C TRP A 1 15.26 3.93 15.57
N SER A 2 14.33 4.51 14.82
CA SER A 2 14.63 5.56 13.82
C SER A 2 15.45 6.73 14.38
N TYR A 3 15.08 7.24 15.57
CA TYR A 3 15.82 8.30 16.27
C TYR A 3 17.25 7.87 16.64
N ALA A 4 17.40 6.68 17.23
CA ALA A 4 18.69 6.15 17.68
C ALA A 4 19.68 5.93 16.53
N TYR A 5 19.20 5.54 15.35
CA TYR A 5 20.02 5.34 14.15
C TYR A 5 20.05 6.54 13.20
N ASN A 6 19.41 7.65 13.58
CA ASN A 6 19.24 8.83 12.72
C ASN A 6 18.72 8.50 11.30
N ASN A 7 17.79 7.54 11.20
CA ASN A 7 17.27 7.05 9.92
C ASN A 7 15.78 6.73 10.00
N THR A 8 14.94 7.58 9.39
CA THR A 8 13.48 7.39 9.36
C THR A 8 13.02 6.29 8.39
N SER A 9 13.86 5.88 7.44
CA SER A 9 13.51 4.82 6.46
C SER A 9 13.39 3.44 7.08
N LEU A 10 13.82 3.28 8.34
CA LEU A 10 13.53 2.10 9.13
C LEU A 10 12.01 1.90 9.35
N TYR A 11 11.22 2.96 9.30
CA TYR A 11 9.77 2.88 9.41
C TYR A 11 9.12 2.22 8.18
N ASP A 12 9.71 2.33 6.99
CA ASP A 12 9.13 1.78 5.76
C ASP A 12 8.91 0.26 5.86
N ALA A 13 9.79 -0.47 6.56
CA ALA A 13 9.62 -1.91 6.80
C ALA A 13 8.52 -2.23 7.83
N TYR A 14 8.31 -1.35 8.82
CA TYR A 14 7.27 -1.54 9.83
C TYR A 14 5.87 -1.58 9.21
N TRP A 15 5.64 -0.72 8.20
CA TRP A 15 4.35 -0.60 7.50
C TRP A 15 3.84 -1.94 6.96
N SER A 16 4.71 -2.77 6.38
CA SER A 16 4.33 -4.06 5.80
C SER A 16 4.27 -5.21 6.81
N VAL A 17 4.96 -5.09 7.94
CA VAL A 17 5.10 -6.16 8.95
C VAL A 17 3.99 -6.08 10.00
N ILE A 18 3.60 -4.87 10.44
CA ILE A 18 2.62 -4.74 11.53
C ILE A 18 1.25 -5.37 11.25
N PRO A 19 0.69 -5.36 10.01
CA PRO A 19 -0.59 -6.02 9.74
C PRO A 19 -0.55 -7.53 9.95
N ILE A 20 0.59 -8.17 9.65
CA ILE A 20 0.79 -9.62 9.89
C ILE A 20 0.74 -9.90 11.38
N VAL A 21 1.47 -9.12 12.18
CA VAL A 21 1.51 -9.28 13.65
C VAL A 21 0.13 -9.07 14.26
N ILE A 22 -0.59 -8.02 13.86
CA ILE A 22 -1.95 -7.76 14.32
C ILE A 22 -2.88 -8.92 13.93
N THR A 23 -2.77 -9.44 12.70
CA THR A 23 -3.61 -10.55 12.23
C THR A 23 -3.37 -11.83 13.03
N ILE A 24 -2.10 -12.16 13.34
CA ILE A 24 -1.76 -13.30 14.20
C ILE A 24 -2.35 -13.10 15.60
N ALA A 25 -2.18 -11.91 16.18
CA ALA A 25 -2.74 -11.60 17.49
C ALA A 25 -4.28 -11.75 17.49
N LEU A 26 -4.96 -11.28 16.45
CA LEU A 26 -6.41 -11.45 16.29
C LEU A 26 -6.82 -12.91 16.21
N LEU A 27 -6.11 -13.76 15.46
CA LEU A 27 -6.41 -15.19 15.38
C LEU A 27 -6.30 -15.86 16.76
N ILE A 28 -5.29 -15.50 17.55
CA ILE A 28 -5.06 -16.06 18.89
C ILE A 28 -6.16 -15.60 19.85
N THR A 29 -6.46 -14.30 19.88
CA THR A 29 -7.43 -13.73 20.84
C THR A 29 -8.89 -14.02 20.47
N SER A 30 -9.17 -14.39 19.22
CA SER A 30 -10.52 -14.73 18.75
C SER A 30 -10.86 -16.21 18.94
N TRP A 31 -9.98 -17.05 19.51
CA TRP A 31 -10.22 -18.49 19.61
C TRP A 31 -11.14 -18.88 20.78
N PRO A 32 -12.15 -19.74 20.59
CA PRO A 32 -12.60 -20.31 19.32
C PRO A 32 -13.32 -19.28 18.44
N LEU A 33 -13.08 -19.36 17.12
CA LEU A 33 -13.67 -18.41 16.17
C LEU A 33 -15.20 -18.51 16.16
N GLN A 34 -15.87 -17.36 16.25
CA GLN A 34 -17.33 -17.27 16.12
C GLN A 34 -17.79 -17.38 14.66
N GLY A 35 -16.95 -16.95 13.72
CA GLY A 35 -17.18 -17.00 12.29
C GLY A 35 -16.55 -18.21 11.59
N PRO A 36 -16.73 -18.33 10.26
CA PRO A 36 -16.14 -19.40 9.47
C PRO A 36 -14.60 -19.37 9.50
N LEU A 37 -13.98 -20.50 9.89
CA LEU A 37 -12.52 -20.68 9.88
C LEU A 37 -11.91 -20.36 8.52
N LEU A 38 -12.58 -20.75 7.42
CA LEU A 38 -12.10 -20.49 6.07
C LEU A 38 -11.92 -18.99 5.78
N ARG A 39 -12.85 -18.12 6.24
CA ARG A 39 -12.71 -16.66 6.07
C ARG A 39 -11.46 -16.15 6.77
N ALA A 40 -11.26 -16.57 8.02
CA ALA A 40 -10.10 -16.17 8.81
C ALA A 40 -8.80 -16.60 8.13
N LEU A 41 -8.74 -17.82 7.59
CA LEU A 41 -7.58 -18.31 6.83
C LEU A 41 -7.35 -17.53 5.53
N LEU A 42 -8.41 -17.22 4.76
CA LEU A 42 -8.28 -16.46 3.52
C LEU A 42 -7.78 -15.03 3.76
N VAL A 43 -8.38 -14.33 4.71
CA VAL A 43 -7.95 -12.98 5.11
C VAL A 43 -6.50 -13.01 5.59
N SER A 44 -6.15 -13.97 6.45
CA SER A 44 -4.79 -14.08 7.00
C SER A 44 -3.77 -14.43 5.93
N GLY A 45 -4.10 -15.34 5.02
CA GLY A 45 -3.25 -15.70 3.88
C GLY A 45 -3.01 -14.51 2.96
N CYS A 46 -4.04 -13.70 2.68
CA CYS A 46 -3.90 -12.49 1.88
C CYS A 46 -3.02 -11.44 2.56
N ILE A 47 -3.22 -11.17 3.85
CA ILE A 47 -2.37 -10.25 4.62
C ILE A 47 -0.92 -10.72 4.64
N LEU A 48 -0.70 -12.02 4.88
CA LEU A 48 0.64 -12.60 4.87
C LEU A 48 1.30 -12.45 3.50
N TRP A 49 0.61 -12.81 2.41
CA TRP A 49 1.15 -12.68 1.07
C TRP A 49 1.47 -11.23 0.71
N TRP A 50 0.51 -10.31 0.94
CA TRP A 50 0.71 -8.88 0.69
C TRP A 50 1.89 -8.32 1.49
N GLY A 51 1.95 -8.61 2.80
CA GLY A 51 2.97 -8.05 3.69
C GLY A 51 4.37 -8.63 3.44
N VAL A 52 4.49 -9.94 3.18
CA VAL A 52 5.76 -10.57 2.81
C VAL A 52 6.27 -10.02 1.49
N ARG A 53 5.40 -9.90 0.47
CA ARG A 53 5.76 -9.31 -0.83
C ARG A 53 6.23 -7.86 -0.67
N LEU A 54 5.49 -7.04 0.08
CA LEU A 54 5.84 -5.63 0.27
C LEU A 54 7.17 -5.49 1.02
N THR A 55 7.39 -6.32 2.05
CA THR A 55 8.65 -6.39 2.80
C THR A 55 9.81 -6.82 1.90
N TYR A 56 9.61 -7.82 1.04
CA TYR A 56 10.62 -8.23 0.06
C TYR A 56 10.93 -7.11 -0.95
N ASN A 57 9.91 -6.41 -1.44
CA ASN A 57 10.08 -5.30 -2.37
C ASN A 57 10.87 -4.12 -1.77
N TRP A 58 10.69 -3.87 -0.48
CA TRP A 58 11.53 -2.93 0.27
C TRP A 58 12.96 -3.48 0.46
N ALA A 59 13.10 -4.73 0.95
CA ALA A 59 14.38 -5.32 1.33
C ALA A 59 15.35 -5.46 0.15
N ARG A 60 14.87 -5.78 -1.05
CA ARG A 60 15.70 -5.87 -2.28
C ARG A 60 16.33 -4.54 -2.69
N GLY A 61 15.76 -3.41 -2.27
CA GLY A 61 16.26 -2.07 -2.55
C GLY A 61 17.01 -1.44 -1.37
N TRP A 62 17.12 -2.17 -0.26
CA TRP A 62 17.71 -1.65 0.98
C TRP A 62 19.24 -1.55 0.88
N GLY A 63 19.76 -0.32 0.96
CA GLY A 63 21.19 -0.03 0.89
C GLY A 63 21.94 -0.04 2.23
N GLY A 64 21.31 -0.51 3.30
CA GLY A 64 21.87 -0.47 4.66
C GLY A 64 21.44 0.75 5.49
N LEU A 65 21.91 0.82 6.74
CA LEU A 65 21.49 1.85 7.70
C LEU A 65 21.90 3.28 7.33
N ALA A 66 22.87 3.45 6.42
CA ALA A 66 23.26 4.75 5.89
C ALA A 66 22.31 5.26 4.79
N HIS A 67 21.46 4.40 4.21
CA HIS A 67 20.51 4.79 3.19
C HIS A 67 19.30 5.48 3.81
N GLN A 68 19.00 6.69 3.34
CA GLN A 68 17.79 7.42 3.74
C GLN A 68 16.96 7.83 2.53
N ASP A 69 15.66 7.54 2.58
CA ASP A 69 14.75 7.93 1.51
C ASP A 69 14.69 9.46 1.37
N TRP A 70 14.57 9.91 0.12
CA TRP A 70 14.60 11.31 -0.24
C TRP A 70 13.49 12.14 0.40
N ARG A 71 12.33 11.52 0.72
CA ARG A 71 11.19 12.18 1.39
C ARG A 71 11.66 12.72 2.74
N TYR A 72 12.42 11.91 3.46
CA TYR A 72 12.90 12.22 4.80
C TYR A 72 14.05 13.22 4.76
N VAL A 73 14.97 13.08 3.81
CA VAL A 73 16.05 14.06 3.59
C VAL A 73 15.48 15.44 3.27
N ASN A 74 14.46 15.50 2.40
CA ASN A 74 13.81 16.77 2.08
C ASN A 74 13.07 17.35 3.29
N LEU A 75 12.37 16.50 4.06
CA LEU A 75 11.67 16.95 5.26
C LEU A 75 12.66 17.51 6.28
N GLN A 76 13.76 16.81 6.56
CA GLN A 76 14.82 17.24 7.47
C GLN A 76 15.38 18.61 7.09
N LYS A 77 15.66 18.82 5.79
CA LYS A 77 16.11 20.12 5.29
C LYS A 77 15.10 21.24 5.51
N SER A 78 13.80 20.95 5.38
CA SER A 78 12.74 21.95 5.54
C SER A 78 12.35 22.25 6.98
N THR A 79 12.49 21.28 7.90
CA THR A 79 12.02 21.41 9.30
C THR A 79 13.14 21.69 10.30
N GLY A 80 14.41 21.48 9.91
CA GLY A 80 15.58 21.74 10.73
C GLY A 80 15.49 21.09 12.12
N PRO A 81 15.57 21.87 13.22
CA PRO A 81 15.59 21.33 14.58
C PRO A 81 14.30 20.60 14.97
N PHE A 82 13.17 20.91 14.32
CA PHE A 82 11.88 20.27 14.60
C PHE A 82 11.71 18.92 13.86
N TYR A 83 12.71 18.49 13.09
CA TYR A 83 12.63 17.31 12.25
C TYR A 83 12.10 16.07 12.98
N TRP A 84 12.59 15.79 14.19
CA TRP A 84 12.18 14.57 14.89
C TRP A 84 10.73 14.60 15.37
N ILE A 85 10.20 15.76 15.73
CA ILE A 85 8.78 15.92 16.08
C ILE A 85 7.93 15.76 14.82
N VAL A 86 8.28 16.44 13.73
CA VAL A 86 7.54 16.32 12.46
C VAL A 86 7.64 14.90 11.89
N SER A 87 8.80 14.26 12.02
CA SER A 87 9.03 12.87 11.62
C SER A 87 8.19 11.91 12.46
N LEU A 88 8.13 12.08 13.77
CA LEU A 88 7.28 11.27 14.63
C LEU A 88 5.81 11.41 14.25
N LEU A 89 5.31 12.63 14.09
CA LEU A 89 3.89 12.88 13.80
C LEU A 89 3.51 12.49 12.37
N GLY A 90 4.26 12.94 11.38
CA GLY A 90 3.91 12.82 9.96
C GLY A 90 4.41 11.56 9.27
N LEU A 91 5.56 11.01 9.69
CA LEU A 91 6.20 9.87 9.01
C LEU A 91 6.07 8.55 9.77
N HIS A 92 5.81 8.59 11.08
CA HIS A 92 5.59 7.39 11.88
C HIS A 92 4.14 7.26 12.33
N LEU A 93 3.62 8.25 13.06
CA LEU A 93 2.30 8.15 13.69
C LEU A 93 1.18 8.20 12.65
N PHE A 94 1.19 9.18 11.74
CA PHE A 94 0.14 9.32 10.74
C PHE A 94 -0.02 8.07 9.87
N PRO A 95 1.05 7.50 9.27
CA PRO A 95 0.92 6.25 8.54
C PRO A 95 0.48 5.08 9.45
N THR A 96 0.97 5.00 10.70
CA THR A 96 0.56 3.94 11.64
C THR A 96 -0.95 3.98 11.90
N VAL A 97 -1.51 5.17 12.12
CA VAL A 97 -2.96 5.34 12.29
C VAL A 97 -3.72 4.83 11.07
N LEU A 98 -3.26 5.14 9.85
CA LEU A 98 -3.91 4.67 8.62
C LEU A 98 -3.92 3.14 8.52
N VAL A 99 -2.81 2.47 8.86
CA VAL A 99 -2.77 1.01 8.91
C VAL A 99 -3.76 0.47 9.93
N PHE A 100 -3.84 1.06 11.12
CA PHE A 100 -4.80 0.63 12.15
C PHE A 100 -6.25 0.83 11.71
N LEU A 101 -6.56 1.92 11.00
CA LEU A 101 -7.87 2.13 10.38
C LEU A 101 -8.16 1.05 9.32
N GLY A 102 -7.17 0.67 8.50
CA GLY A 102 -7.26 -0.46 7.57
C GLY A 102 -7.56 -1.78 8.28
N MET A 103 -6.88 -2.03 9.39
CA MET A 103 -7.04 -3.25 10.20
C MET A 103 -8.39 -3.38 10.87
N LEU A 104 -9.24 -2.34 10.93
CA LEU A 104 -10.64 -2.47 11.35
C LEU A 104 -11.42 -3.45 10.47
N SER A 105 -11.08 -3.52 9.18
CA SER A 105 -11.67 -4.49 8.24
C SER A 105 -11.28 -5.93 8.61
N VAL A 106 -9.99 -6.16 8.89
CA VAL A 106 -9.47 -7.47 9.29
C VAL A 106 -10.03 -7.90 10.65
N TYR A 107 -10.06 -6.97 11.62
CA TYR A 107 -10.70 -7.18 12.92
C TYR A 107 -12.15 -7.62 12.77
N THR A 108 -12.94 -6.93 11.95
CA THR A 108 -14.34 -7.28 11.76
C THR A 108 -14.49 -8.63 11.05
N ALA A 109 -13.68 -8.91 10.03
CA ALA A 109 -13.74 -10.16 9.27
C ALA A 109 -13.37 -11.40 10.10
N ILE A 110 -12.46 -11.27 11.07
CA ILE A 110 -11.95 -12.38 11.90
C ILE A 110 -12.68 -12.46 13.25
N TYR A 111 -12.82 -11.35 13.97
CA TYR A 111 -13.29 -11.32 15.36
C TYR A 111 -14.81 -11.13 15.48
N LYS A 112 -15.40 -10.16 14.76
CA LYS A 112 -16.84 -9.81 14.92
C LYS A 112 -17.77 -10.62 14.02
N GLY A 113 -17.31 -10.99 12.83
CA GLY A 113 -18.17 -11.45 11.74
C GLY A 113 -18.62 -12.90 11.89
N THR A 114 -19.91 -13.13 12.11
CA THR A 114 -20.49 -14.47 12.34
C THR A 114 -21.22 -15.04 11.13
N ARG A 115 -21.40 -14.27 10.04
CA ARG A 115 -22.12 -14.75 8.86
C ARG A 115 -21.38 -15.92 8.20
N PRO A 116 -22.11 -16.93 7.68
CA PRO A 116 -21.52 -17.97 6.84
C PRO A 116 -20.77 -17.40 5.62
N MET A 117 -19.90 -18.21 5.02
CA MET A 117 -19.27 -17.90 3.74
C MET A 117 -20.33 -17.59 2.68
N ASN A 118 -20.10 -16.57 1.86
CA ASN A 118 -21.03 -16.13 0.83
C ASN A 118 -20.31 -15.58 -0.41
N LEU A 119 -21.06 -15.23 -1.45
CA LEU A 119 -20.50 -14.75 -2.71
C LEU A 119 -19.65 -13.48 -2.57
N LEU A 120 -19.90 -12.66 -1.54
CA LEU A 120 -19.08 -11.48 -1.27
C LEU A 120 -17.68 -11.86 -0.77
N ASP A 121 -17.51 -12.99 -0.09
CA ASP A 121 -16.18 -13.53 0.26
C ASP A 121 -15.38 -13.92 -0.98
N LEU A 122 -16.04 -14.53 -1.99
CA LEU A 122 -15.40 -14.88 -3.26
C LEU A 122 -14.98 -13.63 -4.04
N LEU A 123 -15.85 -12.61 -4.08
CA LEU A 123 -15.52 -11.32 -4.69
C LEU A 123 -14.36 -10.66 -3.94
N ALA A 124 -14.39 -10.63 -2.61
CA ALA A 124 -13.33 -10.07 -1.78
C ALA A 124 -11.98 -10.76 -2.07
N LEU A 125 -11.97 -12.10 -2.08
CA LEU A 125 -10.77 -12.87 -2.41
C LEU A 125 -10.24 -12.54 -3.80
N THR A 126 -11.12 -12.48 -4.80
CA THR A 126 -10.74 -12.20 -6.19
C THR A 126 -10.13 -10.79 -6.32
N VAL A 127 -10.76 -9.80 -5.69
CA VAL A 127 -10.28 -8.41 -5.66
C VAL A 127 -8.93 -8.32 -4.95
N THR A 128 -8.80 -8.92 -3.78
CA THR A 128 -7.55 -8.90 -3.00
C THR A 128 -6.40 -9.60 -3.70
N VAL A 129 -6.62 -10.80 -4.25
CA VAL A 129 -5.58 -11.52 -5.00
C VAL A 129 -5.20 -10.75 -6.26
N GLY A 130 -6.18 -10.22 -7.00
CA GLY A 130 -5.95 -9.36 -8.16
C GLY A 130 -5.10 -8.14 -7.81
N ALA A 131 -5.39 -7.47 -6.69
CA ALA A 131 -4.61 -6.35 -6.17
C ALA A 131 -3.14 -6.75 -5.94
N ILE A 132 -2.89 -7.82 -5.18
CA ILE A 132 -1.53 -8.30 -4.87
C ILE A 132 -0.77 -8.63 -6.15
N LEU A 133 -1.43 -9.23 -7.15
CA LEU A 133 -0.82 -9.54 -8.44
C LEU A 133 -0.47 -8.27 -9.23
N VAL A 134 -1.37 -7.28 -9.29
CA VAL A 134 -1.11 -5.98 -9.93
C VAL A 134 0.12 -5.32 -9.31
N GLU A 135 0.20 -5.27 -7.98
CA GLU A 135 1.36 -4.70 -7.29
C GLU A 135 2.64 -5.47 -7.60
N THR A 136 2.59 -6.80 -7.52
CA THR A 136 3.75 -7.67 -7.80
C THR A 136 4.29 -7.46 -9.21
N ILE A 137 3.40 -7.38 -10.20
CA ILE A 137 3.77 -7.16 -11.60
C ILE A 137 4.30 -5.74 -11.79
N ALA A 138 3.64 -4.73 -11.22
CA ALA A 138 4.05 -3.33 -11.30
C ALA A 138 5.45 -3.12 -10.72
N ASP A 139 5.71 -3.62 -9.52
CA ASP A 139 7.01 -3.52 -8.85
C ASP A 139 8.11 -4.27 -9.63
N LYS A 140 7.80 -5.46 -10.16
CA LYS A 140 8.75 -6.22 -10.99
C LYS A 140 9.08 -5.48 -12.29
N GLN A 141 8.08 -4.90 -12.96
CA GLN A 141 8.28 -4.08 -14.16
C GLN A 141 9.17 -2.87 -13.86
N LEU A 142 8.87 -2.13 -12.79
CA LEU A 142 9.65 -0.96 -12.38
C LEU A 142 11.09 -1.33 -12.03
N HIS A 143 11.29 -2.38 -11.24
CA HIS A 143 12.63 -2.80 -10.85
C HIS A 143 13.46 -3.26 -12.05
N THR A 144 12.89 -4.09 -12.93
CA THR A 144 13.59 -4.54 -14.15
C THR A 144 13.95 -3.35 -15.04
N PHE A 145 13.04 -2.39 -15.19
CA PHE A 145 13.30 -1.16 -15.92
C PHE A 145 14.45 -0.35 -15.31
N VAL A 146 14.42 -0.08 -14.00
CA VAL A 146 15.46 0.70 -13.31
C VAL A 146 16.83 0.02 -13.43
N ARG A 147 16.89 -1.31 -13.38
CA ARG A 147 18.13 -2.07 -13.51
C ARG A 147 18.71 -2.04 -14.93
N ASN A 148 17.85 -2.04 -15.95
CA ASN A 148 18.26 -2.20 -17.34
C ASN A 148 18.27 -0.91 -18.16
N ARG A 149 17.74 0.20 -17.64
CA ARG A 149 17.72 1.48 -18.36
C ARG A 149 19.14 1.97 -18.62
N LYS A 150 19.42 2.33 -19.87
CA LYS A 150 20.70 2.96 -20.27
C LYS A 150 20.70 4.45 -19.99
N ASP A 151 19.55 5.09 -20.19
CA ASP A 151 19.34 6.50 -19.89
C ASP A 151 18.71 6.67 -18.48
N PRO A 152 19.38 7.36 -17.53
CA PRO A 152 18.83 7.68 -16.22
C PRO A 152 17.52 8.49 -16.26
N LEU A 153 17.30 9.25 -17.33
CA LEU A 153 16.12 10.11 -17.53
C LEU A 153 14.93 9.35 -18.13
N ALA A 154 15.15 8.18 -18.74
CA ALA A 154 14.10 7.37 -19.35
C ALA A 154 12.98 7.02 -18.37
N ILE A 155 11.72 7.08 -18.83
CA ILE A 155 10.50 6.81 -18.08
C ILE A 155 9.90 5.47 -18.53
N LEU A 156 9.36 4.71 -17.57
CA LEU A 156 8.64 3.48 -17.86
C LEU A 156 7.18 3.82 -18.19
N ASP A 157 6.77 3.54 -19.42
CA ASP A 157 5.46 3.89 -19.99
C ASP A 157 4.77 2.69 -20.69
N ARG A 158 5.21 1.47 -20.36
CA ARG A 158 4.71 0.20 -20.92
C ARG A 158 4.24 -0.76 -19.83
N GLY A 159 3.50 -1.79 -20.22
CA GLY A 159 2.92 -2.74 -19.27
C GLY A 159 1.86 -2.06 -18.41
N LEU A 160 1.85 -2.33 -17.10
CA LEU A 160 0.89 -1.69 -16.18
C LEU A 160 1.17 -0.19 -16.04
N TRP A 161 2.44 0.21 -16.13
CA TRP A 161 2.87 1.61 -16.09
C TRP A 161 2.46 2.41 -17.34
N GLY A 162 2.08 1.71 -18.41
CA GLY A 162 1.47 2.31 -19.60
C GLY A 162 -0.03 2.56 -19.49
N GLN A 163 -0.68 1.99 -18.48
CA GLN A 163 -2.12 2.12 -18.22
C GLN A 163 -2.41 3.05 -17.05
N SER A 164 -1.47 3.15 -16.10
CA SER A 164 -1.53 3.98 -14.91
C SER A 164 -0.11 4.44 -14.57
N ARG A 165 0.06 5.69 -14.13
CA ARG A 165 1.37 6.20 -13.70
C ARG A 165 1.80 5.63 -12.35
N HIS A 166 0.86 5.11 -11.55
CA HIS A 166 1.11 4.54 -10.22
C HIS A 166 0.31 3.23 -10.02
N PRO A 167 0.57 2.19 -10.83
CA PRO A 167 -0.21 0.95 -10.79
C PRO A 167 -0.03 0.16 -9.49
N ASN A 168 1.13 0.27 -8.85
CA ASN A 168 1.37 -0.29 -7.52
C ASN A 168 0.52 0.38 -6.44
N TYR A 169 0.29 1.69 -6.51
CA TYR A 169 -0.61 2.38 -5.57
C TYR A 169 -2.08 2.04 -5.80
N PHE A 170 -2.47 1.83 -7.06
CA PHE A 170 -3.79 1.28 -7.37
C PHE A 170 -4.00 -0.09 -6.71
N GLY A 171 -3.02 -0.98 -6.85
CA GLY A 171 -3.05 -2.29 -6.20
C GLY A 171 -3.13 -2.18 -4.67
N GLU A 172 -2.28 -1.36 -4.05
CA GLU A 172 -2.30 -1.12 -2.60
C GLU A 172 -3.67 -0.62 -2.10
N CYS A 173 -4.28 0.36 -2.79
CA CYS A 173 -5.62 0.83 -2.43
C CYS A 173 -6.67 -0.29 -2.59
N THR A 174 -6.59 -1.04 -3.69
CA THR A 174 -7.52 -2.14 -4.00
C THR A 174 -7.41 -3.28 -2.98
N PHE A 175 -6.21 -3.53 -2.44
CA PHE A 175 -5.99 -4.52 -1.38
C PHE A 175 -6.81 -4.17 -0.12
N TRP A 176 -6.74 -2.92 0.34
CA TRP A 176 -7.51 -2.46 1.51
C TRP A 176 -9.02 -2.48 1.26
N TRP A 177 -9.46 -2.18 0.04
CA TRP A 177 -10.86 -2.36 -0.35
C TRP A 177 -11.27 -3.83 -0.34
N GLY A 178 -10.40 -4.75 -0.75
CA GLY A 178 -10.66 -6.19 -0.64
C GLY A 178 -10.81 -6.68 0.81
N MET A 179 -9.99 -6.17 1.74
CA MET A 179 -10.18 -6.43 3.18
C MET A 179 -11.53 -5.91 3.68
N CYS A 180 -11.95 -4.73 3.21
CA CYS A 180 -13.25 -4.15 3.51
C CYS A 180 -14.41 -5.02 2.98
N LEU A 181 -14.26 -5.60 1.78
CA LEU A 181 -15.26 -6.54 1.23
C LEU A 181 -15.38 -7.81 2.08
N PHE A 182 -14.27 -8.39 2.56
CA PHE A 182 -14.31 -9.51 3.51
C PHE A 182 -15.05 -9.14 4.80
N SER A 183 -14.79 -7.93 5.31
CA SER A 183 -15.48 -7.41 6.49
C SER A 183 -17.00 -7.31 6.27
N LEU A 184 -17.44 -6.71 5.16
CA LEU A 184 -18.86 -6.56 4.82
C LEU A 184 -19.53 -7.91 4.52
N ALA A 185 -18.79 -8.88 3.98
CA ALA A 185 -19.28 -10.26 3.82
C ALA A 185 -19.59 -10.91 5.17
N ALA A 186 -18.76 -10.63 6.18
CA ALA A 186 -18.87 -11.17 7.53
C ALA A 186 -19.89 -10.41 8.39
N ALA A 187 -19.97 -9.08 8.24
CA ALA A 187 -20.81 -8.16 9.01
C ALA A 187 -21.26 -6.94 8.17
N PRO A 188 -22.35 -7.06 7.37
CA PRO A 188 -22.72 -6.06 6.35
C PRO A 188 -23.20 -4.72 6.90
N LYS A 189 -23.50 -4.63 8.20
CA LYS A 189 -23.91 -3.39 8.87
C LYS A 189 -22.74 -2.64 9.53
N GLU A 190 -21.53 -3.19 9.48
CA GLU A 190 -20.36 -2.63 10.14
C GLU A 190 -19.67 -1.58 9.27
N TYR A 191 -20.32 -0.44 9.04
CA TYR A 191 -19.84 0.57 8.07
C TYR A 191 -18.54 1.27 8.46
N ILE A 192 -18.11 1.20 9.73
CA ILE A 192 -16.83 1.79 10.18
C ILE A 192 -15.63 1.21 9.43
N VAL A 193 -15.77 0.02 8.86
CA VAL A 193 -14.71 -0.67 8.09
C VAL A 193 -14.36 0.05 6.79
N LEU A 194 -15.19 1.00 6.33
CA LEU A 194 -14.91 1.85 5.17
C LEU A 194 -13.83 2.90 5.45
N VAL A 195 -13.62 3.28 6.72
CA VAL A 195 -12.69 4.36 7.08
C VAL A 195 -11.27 4.03 6.64
N GLY A 196 -10.83 2.78 6.85
CA GLY A 196 -9.51 2.29 6.45
C GLY A 196 -9.19 2.47 4.96
N PRO A 197 -9.92 1.79 4.04
CA PRO A 197 -9.65 1.90 2.61
C PRO A 197 -9.86 3.31 2.05
N ILE A 198 -10.81 4.09 2.57
CA ILE A 198 -10.98 5.50 2.20
C ILE A 198 -9.74 6.30 2.58
N ALA A 199 -9.27 6.15 3.83
CA ALA A 199 -8.11 6.90 4.32
C ALA A 199 -6.83 6.51 3.56
N MET A 200 -6.63 5.23 3.25
CA MET A 200 -5.53 4.77 2.38
C MET A 200 -5.62 5.36 0.98
N THR A 201 -6.81 5.33 0.36
CA THR A 201 -7.03 5.90 -0.97
C THR A 201 -6.71 7.40 -0.97
N CYS A 202 -7.17 8.14 0.05
CA CYS A 202 -6.88 9.57 0.19
C CYS A 202 -5.38 9.85 0.36
N LEU A 203 -4.68 9.07 1.20
CA LEU A 203 -3.23 9.18 1.35
C LEU A 203 -2.53 9.05 -0.02
N PHE A 204 -2.80 7.95 -0.73
CA PHE A 204 -2.11 7.71 -2.00
C PHE A 204 -2.47 8.75 -3.05
N TYR A 205 -3.75 9.07 -3.20
CA TYR A 205 -4.23 9.93 -4.27
C TYR A 205 -3.89 11.42 -4.05
N PHE A 206 -4.07 11.93 -2.83
CA PHE A 206 -3.88 13.37 -2.56
C PHE A 206 -2.49 13.72 -2.03
N VAL A 207 -1.74 12.77 -1.48
CA VAL A 207 -0.42 13.01 -0.89
C VAL A 207 0.68 12.31 -1.68
N SER A 208 0.69 10.98 -1.73
CA SER A 208 1.83 10.22 -2.29
C SER A 208 2.01 10.45 -3.78
N ILE A 209 0.94 10.35 -4.57
CA ILE A 209 0.99 10.57 -6.03
C ILE A 209 1.47 11.98 -6.37
N PRO A 210 0.86 13.07 -5.84
CA PRO A 210 1.33 14.43 -6.13
C PRO A 210 2.78 14.67 -5.70
N MET A 211 3.24 14.09 -4.59
CA MET A 211 4.63 14.19 -4.17
C MET A 211 5.61 13.56 -5.16
N ILE A 212 5.27 12.38 -5.69
CA ILE A 212 6.10 11.70 -6.69
C ILE A 212 6.04 12.42 -8.03
N ASP A 213 4.85 12.79 -8.51
CA ASP A 213 4.67 13.49 -9.79
C ASP A 213 5.45 14.82 -9.79
N LYS A 214 5.38 15.61 -8.71
CA LYS A 214 6.18 16.84 -8.56
C LYS A 214 7.68 16.58 -8.62
N ARG A 215 8.17 15.48 -8.04
CA ARG A 215 9.58 15.10 -8.10
C ARG A 215 9.97 14.66 -9.51
N MET A 216 9.11 13.92 -10.20
CA MET A 216 9.34 13.43 -11.56
C MET A 216 9.38 14.59 -12.56
N LEU A 217 8.45 15.54 -12.48
CA LEU A 217 8.46 16.78 -13.27
C LEU A 217 9.77 17.55 -13.15
N LYS A 218 10.33 17.64 -11.93
CA LYS A 218 11.62 18.32 -11.69
C LYS A 218 12.82 17.57 -12.26
N LYS A 219 12.74 16.25 -12.38
CA LYS A 219 13.88 15.40 -12.75
C LYS A 219 13.88 14.96 -14.20
N ARG A 220 12.72 15.00 -14.89
CA ARG A 220 12.54 14.34 -16.18
C ARG A 220 11.77 15.26 -17.14
N PRO A 221 12.45 15.81 -18.17
CA PRO A 221 11.85 16.79 -19.08
C PRO A 221 10.57 16.32 -19.77
N HIS A 222 10.48 15.04 -20.14
CA HIS A 222 9.33 14.49 -20.89
C HIS A 222 8.19 13.98 -20.00
N TYR A 223 8.27 14.11 -18.67
CA TYR A 223 7.25 13.56 -17.77
C TYR A 223 5.90 14.26 -17.90
N GLU A 224 5.90 15.57 -18.20
CA GLU A 224 4.66 16.33 -18.37
C GLU A 224 3.82 15.83 -19.56
N GLN A 225 4.46 15.43 -20.66
CA GLN A 225 3.77 14.87 -21.83
C GLN A 225 3.11 13.54 -21.45
N LEU A 226 3.85 12.67 -20.77
CA LEU A 226 3.34 11.38 -20.28
C LEU A 226 2.16 11.55 -19.32
N MET A 227 2.14 12.60 -18.50
CA MET A 227 1.02 12.89 -17.60
C MET A 227 -0.30 13.20 -18.33
N LYS A 228 -0.25 13.65 -19.59
CA LYS A 228 -1.42 13.92 -20.43
C LYS A 228 -2.01 12.66 -21.04
N GLU A 229 -1.19 11.63 -21.23
CA GLU A 229 -1.55 10.39 -21.92
C GLU A 229 -1.90 9.24 -20.96
N ILE A 230 -1.20 9.18 -19.82
CA ILE A 230 -1.33 8.09 -18.86
C ILE A 230 -1.95 8.66 -17.58
N PRO A 231 -3.08 8.12 -17.09
CA PRO A 231 -3.76 8.64 -15.91
C PRO A 231 -2.96 8.33 -14.63
N ALA A 232 -3.22 9.07 -13.57
CA ALA A 232 -2.46 8.95 -12.33
C ALA A 232 -2.59 7.56 -11.68
N MET A 233 -3.82 7.06 -11.47
CA MET A 233 -4.07 5.82 -10.72
C MET A 233 -5.05 4.90 -11.44
N PHE A 234 -6.24 5.41 -11.79
CA PHE A 234 -7.28 4.62 -12.45
C PHE A 234 -7.01 4.52 -13.94
N PRO A 235 -6.84 3.31 -14.50
CA PRO A 235 -6.56 3.15 -15.92
C PRO A 235 -7.73 3.64 -16.78
N HIS A 236 -7.42 4.17 -17.96
CA HIS A 236 -8.45 4.53 -18.92
C HIS A 236 -9.20 3.29 -19.43
N PRO A 237 -10.50 3.40 -19.75
CA PRO A 237 -11.18 2.40 -20.55
C PRO A 237 -10.45 2.18 -21.89
N PRO A 238 -10.47 0.97 -22.47
CA PRO A 238 -9.89 0.71 -23.78
C PRO A 238 -10.44 1.68 -24.83
N GLY A 239 -9.57 2.35 -25.59
CA GLY A 239 -9.94 3.30 -26.66
C GLY A 239 -9.65 4.78 -26.41
N PHE A 240 -9.13 5.15 -25.24
CA PHE A 240 -8.74 6.53 -24.91
C PHE A 240 -7.34 6.94 -25.37
N ARG A 241 -6.55 6.01 -25.93
CA ARG A 241 -5.26 6.29 -26.56
C ARG A 241 -5.50 6.81 -27.98
N LYS A 242 -5.25 8.10 -28.23
CA LYS A 242 -5.14 8.64 -29.59
C LYS A 242 -3.83 8.22 -30.23
#